data_AF-A0A5C7TQ37-F1
#
_entry.id   AF-A0A5C7TQ37-F1
#
_cell.length_a   1.000
_cell.length_b   1.000
_cell.length_c   1.000
_cell.angle_alpha   90.00
_cell.angle_beta   90.00
_cell.angle_gamma   90.00
#
_symmetry.space_group_name_H-M   'P 1'
#
loop_
_entity.id
_entity.type
_entity.pdbx_description
1 polymer ?
#
loop_
_entity_poly.entity_id
_entity_poly.type
_entity_poly.pdbx_seq_one_letter_code
_entity_poly.pdbx_strand_id
1 'polypeptide(L)'
;MSFVELVGYIPAIIFPLATLMQLVHLLRTKQSAGVPALTWAAFALGNISLYIYAEKYFELQSIIGQLATAALQIYVVMLIIKYRKKPATTA
;
A
#
# COMPACT_ATOMS: atom_id res chain seq x y z
N MET A 1 -12.17 22.65 12.23
CA MET A 1 -11.43 21.97 11.14
C MET A 1 -10.77 23.04 10.29
N SER A 2 -9.45 23.11 10.27
CA SER A 2 -8.71 24.01 9.39
C SER A 2 -8.67 23.46 7.96
N PHE A 3 -8.40 24.31 6.97
CA PHE A 3 -8.21 23.86 5.58
C PHE A 3 -7.10 22.80 5.47
N VAL A 4 -6.02 22.95 6.24
CA VAL A 4 -4.90 22.01 6.26
C VAL A 4 -5.32 20.64 6.82
N GLU A 5 -6.14 20.61 7.87
CA GLU A 5 -6.70 19.36 8.40
C GLU A 5 -7.59 18.67 7.38
N LEU A 6 -8.46 19.41 6.70
CA LEU A 6 -9.34 18.87 5.67
C LEU A 6 -8.54 18.25 4.51
N VAL A 7 -7.51 18.96 4.04
CA VAL A 7 -6.62 18.47 2.96
C VAL A 7 -5.83 17.24 3.43
N GLY A 8 -5.48 17.14 4.71
CA GLY A 8 -4.81 15.97 5.29
C GLY A 8 -5.62 14.67 5.19
N TYR A 9 -6.96 14.75 5.15
CA TYR A 9 -7.81 13.58 4.93
C TYR A 9 -7.77 13.03 3.50
N ILE A 10 -7.39 13.85 2.51
CA ILE A 10 -7.33 13.42 1.10
C ILE A 10 -6.36 12.24 0.92
N PRO A 11 -5.06 12.33 1.27
CA PRO A 11 -4.16 11.18 1.16
C PRO A 11 -4.60 10.03 2.06
N ALA A 12 -5.18 10.33 3.23
CA ALA A 12 -5.69 9.31 4.15
C ALA A 12 -6.85 8.48 3.61
N ILE A 13 -7.53 8.96 2.56
CA ILE A 13 -8.60 8.24 1.87
C ILE A 13 -8.08 7.65 0.55
N ILE A 14 -7.38 8.44 -0.25
CA ILE A 14 -6.99 8.05 -1.61
C ILE A 14 -5.96 6.91 -1.61
N PHE A 15 -4.94 6.96 -0.75
CA PHE A 15 -3.91 5.92 -0.72
C PHE A 15 -4.42 4.54 -0.28
N PRO A 16 -5.21 4.40 0.81
CA PRO A 16 -5.76 3.10 1.15
C PRO A 16 -6.75 2.61 0.10
N LEU A 17 -7.61 3.47 -0.48
CA LEU A 17 -8.53 3.06 -1.53
C LEU A 17 -7.80 2.54 -2.78
N ALA A 18 -6.79 3.26 -3.26
CA ALA A 18 -5.98 2.81 -4.40
C ALA A 18 -5.29 1.46 -4.11
N THR A 19 -4.78 1.28 -2.89
CA THR A 19 -4.16 0.02 -2.46
C THR A 19 -5.18 -1.11 -2.38
N LEU A 20 -6.39 -0.85 -1.86
CA LEU A 20 -7.48 -1.82 -1.80
C LEU A 20 -7.91 -2.26 -3.20
N MET A 21 -7.96 -1.35 -4.19
CA MET A 21 -8.26 -1.72 -5.57
C MET A 21 -7.22 -2.70 -6.13
N GLN A 22 -5.92 -2.47 -5.87
CA GLN A 22 -4.87 -3.41 -6.27
C GLN A 22 -5.01 -4.76 -5.55
N LEU A 23 -5.32 -4.76 -4.25
CA LEU A 23 -5.54 -5.99 -3.48
C LEU A 23 -6.72 -6.80 -4.04
N VAL A 24 -7.86 -6.14 -4.28
CA VAL A 24 -9.05 -6.78 -4.87
C VAL A 24 -8.71 -7.35 -6.24
N HIS A 25 -7.95 -6.62 -7.06
CA HIS A 25 -7.49 -7.12 -8.36
C HIS A 25 -6.66 -8.39 -8.19
N LEU A 26 -5.61 -8.38 -7.37
CA LEU A 26 -4.74 -9.56 -7.14
C LEU A 26 -5.51 -10.76 -6.59
N LEU A 27 -6.42 -10.54 -5.64
CA LEU A 27 -7.22 -11.60 -5.03
C LEU A 27 -8.21 -12.23 -6.04
N ARG A 28 -8.79 -11.43 -6.94
CA ARG A 28 -9.71 -11.92 -7.97
C ARG A 28 -8.99 -12.62 -9.12
N THR A 29 -7.91 -12.04 -9.63
CA THR A 29 -7.19 -12.60 -10.78
C THR A 29 -6.24 -13.72 -10.39
N LYS A 30 -5.77 -13.74 -9.13
CA LYS A 30 -4.71 -14.64 -8.64
C LYS A 30 -3.47 -14.62 -9.54
N GLN A 31 -3.18 -13.47 -10.14
CA GLN A 31 -2.05 -13.25 -11.03
C GLN A 31 -1.36 -11.95 -10.67
N SER A 32 -0.03 -11.95 -10.66
CA SER A 32 0.78 -10.78 -10.34
C SER A 32 1.63 -10.27 -11.51
N ALA A 33 1.38 -10.76 -12.73
CA ALA A 33 2.06 -10.28 -13.92
C ALA A 33 1.84 -8.76 -14.11
N GLY A 34 2.93 -8.02 -14.32
CA GLY A 34 2.89 -6.56 -14.47
C GLY A 34 2.81 -5.76 -13.17
N VAL A 35 2.75 -6.41 -12.00
CA VAL A 35 2.70 -5.72 -10.69
C VAL A 35 4.05 -5.86 -9.96
N PRO A 36 4.89 -4.82 -9.93
CA PRO A 36 6.25 -4.91 -9.37
C PRO A 36 6.27 -4.94 -7.84
N ALA A 37 6.74 -6.06 -7.26
CA ALA A 37 6.85 -6.23 -5.80
C ALA A 37 7.70 -5.13 -5.13
N LEU A 38 8.82 -4.74 -5.76
CA LEU A 38 9.74 -3.75 -5.20
C LEU A 38 9.08 -2.37 -5.07
N THR A 39 8.24 -1.97 -6.04
CA THR A 39 7.51 -0.70 -5.98
C THR A 39 6.56 -0.67 -4.78
N TRP A 40 5.79 -1.74 -4.57
CA TRP A 40 4.87 -1.83 -3.43
C TRP A 40 5.60 -1.92 -2.09
N ALA A 41 6.76 -2.59 -2.05
CA ALA A 41 7.63 -2.59 -0.87
C ALA A 41 8.20 -1.21 -0.56
N ALA A 42 8.64 -0.46 -1.58
CA ALA A 42 9.13 0.91 -1.42
C ALA A 42 8.03 1.86 -0.93
N PHE A 43 6.80 1.72 -1.42
CA PHE A 43 5.67 2.49 -0.90
C PHE A 43 5.34 2.16 0.55
N ALA A 44 5.36 0.88 0.93
CA ALA A 44 5.14 0.48 2.31
C ALA A 44 6.19 1.09 3.25
N LEU A 45 7.47 0.98 2.86
CA LEU A 45 8.57 1.57 3.61
C LEU A 45 8.42 3.09 3.69
N GLY A 46 8.12 3.75 2.57
CA GLY A 46 7.93 5.20 2.51
C GLY A 46 6.81 5.68 3.44
N ASN A 47 5.67 4.97 3.48
CA ASN A 47 4.57 5.30 4.38
C ASN A 47 4.94 5.10 5.86
N ILE A 48 5.67 4.03 6.20
CA ILE A 48 6.17 3.83 7.58
C ILE A 48 7.15 4.94 7.95
N SER A 49 8.11 5.26 7.08
CA SER A 49 9.07 6.34 7.31
C SER A 49 8.38 7.70 7.45
N LEU A 50 7.35 7.97 6.63
CA LEU A 50 6.59 9.21 6.69
C LEU A 50 5.75 9.32 7.97
N TYR A 51 5.20 8.20 8.46
CA TYR A 51 4.50 8.14 9.74
C TYR A 51 5.41 8.50 10.92
N ILE A 52 6.64 7.96 10.93
CA ILE A 52 7.66 8.29 11.93
C ILE A 52 8.05 9.77 11.81
N TYR A 53 8.35 10.22 10.58
CA TYR A 53 8.78 11.60 10.33
C TYR A 53 7.72 12.64 10.67
N ALA A 54 6.44 12.32 10.47
CA ALA A 54 5.35 13.26 10.74
C ALA A 54 5.10 13.46 12.25
N GLU A 55 5.55 12.54 13.11
CA GLU A 55 5.36 12.55 14.57
C GLU A 55 3.89 12.67 15.04
N LYS A 56 2.93 12.49 14.13
CA LYS A 56 1.49 12.58 14.37
C LYS A 56 0.91 11.20 14.68
N TYR A 57 1.46 10.55 15.70
CA TYR A 57 1.21 9.12 15.97
C TYR A 57 -0.25 8.79 16.33
N PHE A 58 -0.97 9.74 16.93
CA PHE A 58 -2.34 9.54 17.39
C PHE A 58 -3.40 10.13 16.44
N GLU A 59 -2.94 10.78 15.36
CA GLU A 59 -3.85 11.38 14.38
C GLU A 59 -4.44 10.33 13.45
N LEU A 60 -5.76 10.31 13.32
CA LEU A 60 -6.45 9.31 12.52
C LEU A 60 -6.00 9.32 11.04
N GLN A 61 -5.79 10.52 10.48
CA GLN A 61 -5.28 10.70 9.11
C GLN A 61 -3.88 10.09 8.92
N SER A 62 -3.04 10.12 9.96
CA SER A 62 -1.68 9.58 9.96
C SER A 62 -1.72 8.06 10.05
N ILE A 63 -2.49 7.53 11.00
CA ILE A 63 -2.67 6.09 11.20
C ILE A 63 -3.28 5.43 9.95
N ILE A 64 -4.39 5.96 9.44
CA ILE A 64 -5.07 5.38 8.27
C ILE A 64 -4.26 5.62 7.01
N GLY A 65 -3.84 6.86 6.76
CA GLY A 65 -3.18 7.24 5.51
C GLY A 65 -1.82 6.63 5.33
N GLN A 66 -1.10 6.36 6.41
CA GLN A 66 0.29 5.89 6.35
C GLN A 66 0.42 4.48 6.91
N LEU A 67 0.17 4.24 8.20
CA LEU A 67 0.40 2.92 8.82
C LEU A 67 -0.52 1.83 8.24
N ALA A 68 -1.83 2.07 8.21
CA ALA A 68 -2.79 1.10 7.68
C ALA A 68 -2.57 0.88 6.18
N THR A 69 -2.35 1.96 5.42
CA THR A 69 -1.95 1.88 4.01
C THR A 69 -0.68 1.05 3.82
N ALA A 70 0.36 1.25 4.62
CA ALA A 70 1.60 0.48 4.54
C ALA A 70 1.34 -1.01 4.80
N ALA A 71 0.51 -1.35 5.80
CA ALA A 71 0.14 -2.74 6.07
C ALA A 71 -0.57 -3.39 4.85
N LEU A 72 -1.47 -2.67 4.19
CA LEU A 72 -2.11 -3.12 2.96
C LEU A 72 -1.09 -3.30 1.82
N GLN A 73 -0.13 -2.39 1.67
CA GLN A 73 0.93 -2.45 0.66
C GLN A 73 1.88 -3.64 0.91
N ILE A 74 2.21 -3.94 2.17
CA ILE A 74 2.95 -5.17 2.52
C ILE A 74 2.13 -6.40 2.12
N TYR A 75 0.82 -6.39 2.34
CA TYR A 75 -0.05 -7.49 1.90
C TYR A 75 -0.10 -7.62 0.37
N VAL A 76 -0.08 -6.52 -0.37
CA VAL A 76 0.10 -6.54 -1.83
C VAL A 76 1.40 -7.26 -2.21
N VAL A 77 2.52 -6.93 -1.56
CA VAL A 77 3.81 -7.60 -1.82
C VAL A 77 3.71 -9.11 -1.56
N MET A 78 3.11 -9.52 -0.45
CA MET A 78 2.90 -10.94 -0.14
C MET A 78 2.08 -11.64 -1.24
N LEU A 79 1.00 -11.02 -1.72
CA LEU A 79 0.18 -11.58 -2.80
C LEU A 79 0.93 -11.61 -4.14
N ILE A 80 1.74 -10.59 -4.44
CA ILE A 80 2.56 -10.57 -5.65
C ILE A 80 3.50 -11.77 -5.68
N ILE A 81 4.19 -12.03 -4.57
CA ILE A 81 5.11 -13.17 -4.43
C ILE A 81 4.33 -14.49 -4.51
N LYS A 82 3.18 -14.60 -3.84
CA LYS A 82 2.34 -15.80 -3.83
C LYS A 82 1.78 -16.15 -5.21
N TYR A 83 1.35 -15.15 -5.98
CA TYR A 83 0.73 -15.32 -7.30
C TYR A 83 1.72 -15.21 -8.46
N ARG A 84 3.02 -15.11 -8.16
CA ARG A 84 4.06 -15.11 -9.17
C ARG A 84 4.11 -16.48 -9.83
N LYS A 85 3.75 -16.56 -11.11
CA LYS A 85 3.99 -17.78 -11.90
C LYS A 85 5.49 -18.01 -11.96
N LYS A 86 5.94 -19.21 -11.58
CA LYS A 86 7.33 -19.61 -11.83
C LYS A 86 7.55 -19.59 -13.35
N PRO A 87 8.62 -18.97 -13.86
CA PRO A 87 8.95 -19.12 -15.26
C PRO A 87 9.05 -20.63 -15.54
N ALA A 88 8.39 -21.09 -16.61
CA ALA A 88 8.56 -22.46 -17.06
C ALA A 88 10.06 -22.61 -17.35
N THR A 89 10.74 -23.48 -16.61
CA THR A 89 12.12 -23.86 -16.89
C THR A 89 12.12 -24.40 -18.31
N THR A 90 12.55 -23.60 -19.28
CA THR A 90 12.91 -24.09 -20.60
C THR A 90 14.16 -24.94 -20.38
N ALA A 91 13.94 -26.25 -20.37
CA ALA A 91 14.98 -27.28 -20.38
C ALA A 91 15.73 -27.26 -21.71
#